data_AF-A0A0N0PC79-F1
#
_entry.id   AF-A0A0N0PC79-F1
#
_cell.length_a   1.000
_cell.length_b   1.000
_cell.length_c   1.000
_cell.angle_alpha   90.00
_cell.angle_beta   90.00
_cell.angle_gamma   90.00
#
_symmetry.space_group_name_H-M   'P 1'
#
loop_
_entity.id
_entity.type
_entity.pdbx_description
1 polymer ?
#
loop_
_entity_poly.entity_id
_entity_poly.type
_entity_poly.pdbx_seq_one_letter_code
_entity_poly.pdbx_strand_id
1 'polypeptide(L)' 'MLLLNEYVYSKIGNRAGGGTRYRCPNVNKGCKARAIVLDDGVILAANNEHNHEPLKYLKTNNGLYFRL' A
#
# COMPACT_ATOMS: atom_id res chain seq x y z
N MET A 1 -3.31 -6.59 -2.30
CA MET A 1 -2.68 -5.30 -2.66
C MET A 1 -3.48 -4.20 -1.99
N LEU A 2 -2.86 -3.14 -1.49
CA LEU A 2 -3.54 -1.98 -0.90
C LEU A 2 -3.18 -0.73 -1.70
N LEU A 3 -4.18 0.06 -2.10
CA LEU A 3 -3.99 1.39 -2.69
C LEU A 3 -4.33 2.44 -1.64
N LEU A 4 -3.38 3.30 -1.32
CA LEU A 4 -3.52 4.36 -0.32
C LEU A 4 -2.76 5.60 -0.79
N ASN A 5 -3.45 6.74 -0.89
CA ASN A 5 -2.87 8.02 -1.31
C ASN A 5 -2.03 7.90 -2.60
N GLU A 6 -2.55 7.21 -3.62
CA GLU A 6 -1.90 6.98 -4.92
C GLU A 6 -0.68 6.02 -4.89
N TYR A 7 -0.30 5.51 -3.72
CA TYR A 7 0.74 4.50 -3.58
C TYR A 7 0.17 3.10 -3.42
N VAL A 8 0.87 2.12 -4.00
CA VAL A 8 0.56 0.70 -3.81
C VAL A 8 1.45 0.10 -2.75
N TYR A 9 0.82 -0.66 -1.86
CA TYR A 9 1.47 -1.45 -0.83
C TYR A 9 1.23 -2.94 -1.07
N SER A 10 2.27 -3.73 -0.82
CA SER A 10 2.22 -5.19 -0.86
C SER A 10 1.96 -5.76 0.53
N LYS A 11 1.11 -6.78 0.59
CA LYS A 11 0.85 -7.54 1.82
C LYS A 11 2.14 -8.24 2.24
N ILE A 12 2.53 -8.09 3.50
CA ILE A 12 3.71 -8.75 4.06
C ILE A 12 3.38 -9.81 5.10
N GLY A 13 2.15 -9.84 5.61
CA GLY A 13 1.71 -10.85 6.56
C GLY A 13 0.49 -10.41 7.34
N ASN A 14 -0.02 -11.30 8.18
CA ASN A 14 -1.11 -10.99 9.10
C ASN A 14 -0.54 -10.45 10.42
N ARG A 15 -1.33 -9.67 11.15
CA ARG A 15 -0.99 -9.18 12.49
C ARG A 15 -1.63 -10.11 13.53
N ALA A 16 -0.89 -10.40 14.60
CA ALA A 16 -1.47 -11.06 15.77
C ALA A 16 -2.56 -10.16 16.39
N GLY A 17 -3.76 -10.70 16.57
CA GLY A 17 -4.94 -9.93 17.00
C GLY A 17 -5.79 -9.37 15.86
N GLY A 18 -5.62 -9.86 14.63
CA GLY A 18 -6.43 -9.48 13.47
C GLY A 18 -5.76 -8.42 12.59
N GLY A 19 -6.14 -8.44 11.32
CA GLY A 19 -5.66 -7.50 10.30
C GLY A 19 -4.43 -7.96 9.52
N THR A 20 -4.10 -7.16 8.50
CA THR A 20 -3.03 -7.37 7.54
C THR A 20 -2.01 -6.23 7.60
N ARG A 21 -0.73 -6.59 7.58
CA ARG A 21 0.40 -5.68 7.45
C ARG A 21 0.76 -5.49 5.98
N TYR A 22 1.00 -4.25 5.60
CA TYR A 22 1.34 -3.82 4.25
C TYR A 22 2.64 -2.99 4.26
N ARG A 23 3.44 -3.08 3.20
CA ARG A 23 4.63 -2.24 2.99
C ARG A 23 4.76 -1.75 1.55
N CYS A 24 5.42 -0.62 1.36
CA CYS A 24 5.78 -0.17 0.02
C CYS A 24 6.77 -1.15 -0.67
N PRO A 25 6.55 -1.52 -1.94
CA PRO A 25 7.49 -2.37 -2.70
C PRO A 25 8.90 -1.79 -2.83
N ASN A 26 9.07 -0.47 -2.81
CA ASN A 26 10.36 0.23 -2.92
C ASN A 26 11.17 0.27 -1.62
N VAL A 27 10.81 -0.53 -0.62
CA VAL A 27 11.60 -0.72 0.61
C VAL A 27 13.07 -1.10 0.36
N ASN A 28 13.37 -1.87 -0.69
CA ASN A 28 14.75 -2.21 -1.08
C ASN A 28 15.48 -1.00 -1.68
N LYS A 29 14.76 0.09 -2.01
CA LYS A 29 15.27 1.41 -2.41
C LYS A 29 15.17 2.42 -1.27
N GLY A 30 15.02 1.97 -0.02
CA GLY A 30 14.99 2.81 1.18
C GLY A 30 13.62 3.37 1.60
N CYS A 31 12.53 3.03 0.90
CA CYS A 31 11.20 3.51 1.28
C CYS A 31 10.74 2.92 2.63
N LYS A 32 10.25 3.77 3.53
CA LYS A 32 9.83 3.37 4.89
C LYS A 32 8.31 3.23 5.04
N ALA A 33 7.54 3.55 4.01
CA ALA A 33 6.09 3.54 4.05
C ALA A 33 5.50 2.15 4.35
N ARG A 34 4.58 2.08 5.31
CA ARG A 34 3.91 0.87 5.82
C ARG A 34 2.49 1.18 6.27
N ALA A 35 1.61 0.20 6.24
CA ALA A 35 0.25 0.32 6.75
C ALA A 35 -0.21 -0.97 7.45
N ILE A 36 -1.15 -0.84 8.38
CA ILE A 36 -1.85 -1.94 9.03
C ILE A 36 -3.34 -1.70 8.82
N VAL A 37 -4.01 -2.69 8.26
CA VAL A 37 -5.45 -2.65 7.99
C VAL A 37 -6.09 -3.77 8.80
N LEU A 38 -7.12 -3.46 9.57
CA LEU A 38 -7.91 -4.45 10.31
C LEU A 38 -8.75 -5.30 9.36
N ASP A 39 -9.34 -6.38 9.87
CA ASP A 39 -10.12 -7.32 9.07
C ASP A 39 -11.44 -6.71 8.55
N ASP A 40 -11.94 -5.66 9.19
CA ASP A 40 -13.08 -4.84 8.76
C ASP A 40 -12.72 -3.79 7.68
N GLY A 41 -11.45 -3.73 7.27
CA GLY A 41 -10.96 -2.79 6.27
C GLY A 41 -10.52 -1.43 6.83
N VAL A 42 -10.61 -1.19 8.14
CA VAL A 42 -10.17 0.07 8.76
C VAL A 42 -8.65 0.13 8.82
N ILE A 43 -8.07 1.26 8.40
CA ILE A 43 -6.63 1.51 8.55
C ILE A 43 -6.34 1.82 10.02
N LEU A 44 -5.74 0.86 10.73
CA LEU A 44 -5.33 1.04 12.12
C LEU A 44 -4.17 2.02 12.26
N ALA A 45 -3.19 1.92 11.38
CA ALA A 45 -2.00 2.76 11.38
C ALA A 45 -1.35 2.80 10.01
N ALA A 46 -0.83 3.95 9.61
CA ALA A 46 -0.04 4.11 8.40
C ALA A 46 1.12 5.08 8.60
N ASN A 47 2.32 4.67 8.18
CA ASN A 47 3.38 5.59 7.81
C ASN A 47 3.31 5.79 6.30
N ASN A 48 2.94 7.01 5.90
CA ASN A 48 2.78 7.39 4.49
C ASN A 48 3.96 8.22 3.94
N GLU A 49 5.11 8.21 4.61
CA GLU A 49 6.32 8.86 4.11
C GLU A 49 7.00 7.98 3.04
N HIS A 50 6.98 8.47 1.80
CA HIS A 50 7.67 7.85 0.67
C HIS A 50 8.89 8.68 0.28
N ASN A 51 9.95 8.00 -0.17
CA ASN A 51 11.16 8.63 -0.70
C ASN A 51 11.23 8.57 -2.23
N HIS A 52 10.10 8.33 -2.88
CA HIS A 52 9.96 8.22 -4.32
C HIS A 52 8.57 8.71 -4.72
N GLU A 53 8.40 9.07 -5.99
CA GLU A 53 7.10 9.45 -6.53
C GLU A 53 6.12 8.26 -6.57
N PRO A 54 4.80 8.51 -6.60
CA PRO A 54 3.81 7.47 -6.83
C PRO A 54 4.07 6.75 -8.15
N LEU A 55 3.64 5.48 -8.20
CA LEU A 55 3.63 4.74 -9.45
C LEU A 55 2.64 5.41 -10.41
N LYS A 56 3.06 5.62 -11.66
CA LYS A 56 2.16 6.09 -12.70
C LYS A 56 1.26 4.92 -13.12
N TYR A 57 -0.05 5.11 -12.99
CA TYR A 57 -1.03 4.15 -13.47
C TYR A 57 -1.82 4.74 -14.63
N LEU A 58 -2.13 3.92 -15.62
CA LEU A 58 -3.23 4.20 -16.53
C LEU A 58 -4.52 3.71 -15.89
N LYS A 59 -5.45 4.64 -15.63
CA LYS A 59 -6.82 4.30 -15.24
C LYS A 59 -7.65 4.19 -16.51
N THR A 60 -8.25 3.03 -16.76
CA THR A 60 -9.22 2.88 -17.85
C THR A 60 -10.60 3.38 -17.41
N ASN A 61 -11.46 3.70 -18.38
CA ASN A 61 -12.85 4.11 -18.11
C ASN A 61 -13.65 3.09 -17.30
N ASN A 62 -13.23 1.81 -17.29
CA ASN A 62 -13.90 0.75 -16.55
C ASN A 62 -13.32 0.57 -15.13
N GLY A 63 -12.48 1.49 -14.65
CA GLY A 63 -11.94 1.47 -13.29
C GLY A 63 -10.77 0.50 -13.07
N LEU A 64 -10.18 -0.05 -14.13
CA LEU A 64 -8.97 -0.87 -14.03
C LEU A 64 -7.72 0.01 -13.98
N TYR A 65 -6.72 -0.43 -13.21
CA TYR A 65 -5.45 0.25 -13.05
C TYR A 65 -4.31 -0.59 -13.64
N PHE A 66 -3.65 -0.07 -14.67
CA PHE A 66 -2.46 -0.67 -15.28
C PHE A 66 -1.22 0.06 -14.80
N ARG A 67 -0.28 -0.68 -14.21
CA ARG A 67 1.03 -0.14 -13.83
C ARG A 67 1.87 0.06 -15.09
N LEU A 68 2.43 1.27 -15.27
CA LEU A 68 3.39 1.59 -16.34
C LEU A 68 4.82 1.17 -15.97
#